data_AF-A0A822G013-F1
#
_entry.id   AF-A0A822G013-F1
#
_cell.length_a   1.000
_cell.length_b   1.000
_cell.length_c   1.000
_cell.angle_alpha   90.00
_cell.angle_beta   90.00
_cell.angle_gamma   90.00
#
_symmetry.space_group_name_H-M   'P 1'
#
loop_
_entity.id
_entity.type
_entity.pdbx_description
1 polymer ?
#
loop_
_entity_poly.entity_id
_entity_poly.type
_entity_poly.pdbx_seq_one_letter_code
_entity_poly.pdbx_strand_id
1 'polypeptide(L)' 'HEDICSLCLTVLSRLLDETGVNPQEIGRLDVGTETLVDKAKSIKTVLMQLFVEHGNTAVEGVDNMNACYGGTAAIFNAIH' A
#
# COMPACT_ATOMS: atom_id res chain seq x y z
N HIS A 1 14.39 -15.97 2.39
CA HIS A 1 13.89 -15.36 1.14
C HIS A 1 13.00 -14.22 1.58
N GLU A 2 13.42 -12.99 1.33
CA GLU A 2 12.65 -11.81 1.69
C GLU A 2 11.92 -11.38 0.41
N ASP A 3 10.60 -11.55 0.40
CA ASP A 3 9.74 -11.15 -0.71
C ASP A 3 9.40 -9.66 -0.60
N ILE A 4 9.06 -9.02 -1.71
CA ILE A 4 8.67 -7.59 -1.76
C ILE A 4 7.56 -7.29 -0.74
N CYS A 5 6.64 -8.24 -0.51
CA CYS A 5 5.58 -8.11 0.49
C CYS A 5 6.14 -7.97 1.92
N SER A 6 7.16 -8.75 2.31
CA SER A 6 7.80 -8.64 3.63
C SER A 6 8.56 -7.32 3.81
N LEU A 7 9.15 -6.81 2.73
CA LEU A 7 9.78 -5.49 2.74
C LEU A 7 8.74 -4.39 2.98
N CYS A 8 7.63 -4.41 2.23
CA CYS A 8 6.56 -3.42 2.38
C CYS A 8 5.92 -3.45 3.77
N LEU A 9 5.70 -4.64 4.36
CA LEU A 9 5.18 -4.78 5.72
C LEU A 9 6.12 -4.15 6.75
N THR A 10 7.43 -4.40 6.63
CA THR A 10 8.43 -3.87 7.55
C THR A 10 8.49 -2.34 7.48
N VAL A 11 8.47 -1.79 6.26
CA VAL A 11 8.47 -0.33 6.04
C VAL A 11 7.20 0.32 6.58
N LEU A 12 6.03 -0.25 6.31
CA LEU A 12 4.76 0.28 6.81
C LEU A 12 4.70 0.25 8.34
N SER A 13 5.13 -0.85 8.96
CA SER A 13 5.16 -0.99 10.42
C SER A 13 6.06 0.06 11.06
N ARG A 14 7.26 0.28 10.51
CA ARG A 14 8.18 1.33 10.98
C ARG A 14 7.60 2.73 10.78
N LEU A 15 7.00 2.99 9.63
CA LEU A 15 6.39 4.28 9.34
C LEU A 15 5.29 4.63 10.36
N LEU A 16 4.41 3.67 10.69
CA LEU A 16 3.36 3.88 11.68
C LEU A 16 3.92 4.14 13.08
N ASP A 17 4.95 3.39 13.48
CA ASP A 17 5.62 3.56 14.77
C ASP A 17 6.34 4.93 14.88
N GLU A 18 7.07 5.33 13.84
CA GLU A 18 7.81 6.59 13.82
C GLU A 18 6.89 7.81 13.70
N THR A 19 5.78 7.70 12.96
CA THR A 19 4.83 8.80 12.78
C THR A 19 3.80 8.88 13.91
N GLY A 20 3.60 7.81 14.68
CA GLY A 20 2.56 7.70 15.70
C GLY A 20 1.14 7.72 15.13
N VAL A 21 0.98 7.53 13.81
CA VAL A 21 -0.34 7.51 13.15
C VAL A 21 -1.05 6.22 13.53
N ASN A 22 -2.28 6.34 14.02
CA ASN A 22 -3.08 5.18 14.32
C ASN A 22 -3.51 4.51 13.00
N PRO A 23 -3.24 3.20 12.81
CA PRO A 23 -3.64 2.48 11.60
C PRO A 23 -5.15 2.56 11.33
N GLN A 24 -5.98 2.80 12.34
CA GLN A 24 -7.44 2.99 12.21
C GLN A 24 -7.84 4.32 11.55
N GLU A 25 -6.97 5.31 11.55
CA GLU A 25 -7.22 6.61 10.90
C GLU A 25 -6.89 6.59 9.41
N ILE A 26 -6.28 5.51 8.92
CA ILE A 26 -5.95 5.33 7.51
C ILE A 26 -7.18 4.79 6.76
N GLY A 27 -7.79 5.64 5.95
CA GLY A 27 -8.94 5.27 5.09
C GLY A 27 -8.56 4.78 3.69
N ARG A 28 -7.30 4.98 3.26
CA ARG A 28 -6.85 4.64 1.91
C ARG A 28 -5.39 4.19 1.85
N LEU A 29 -5.12 3.13 1.09
CA LEU A 29 -3.79 2.59 0.85
C LEU A 29 -3.58 2.30 -0.64
N ASP A 30 -2.77 3.11 -1.31
CA ASP A 30 -2.37 2.88 -2.71
C ASP A 30 -0.92 2.37 -2.75
N VAL A 31 -0.70 1.26 -3.47
CA VAL A 31 0.63 0.65 -3.61
C VAL A 31 1.08 0.75 -5.05
N GLY A 32 2.16 1.48 -5.31
CA GLY A 32 2.82 1.58 -6.61
C GLY A 32 4.04 0.66 -6.67
N THR A 33 4.01 -0.39 -7.49
CA THR A 33 5.15 -1.28 -7.72
C THR A 33 5.45 -1.42 -9.21
N GLU A 34 6.73 -1.49 -9.57
CA GLU A 34 7.18 -1.82 -10.94
C GLU A 34 7.13 -3.32 -11.19
N THR A 35 7.43 -4.08 -10.15
CA THR A 35 7.59 -5.52 -10.24
C THR A 35 6.22 -6.17 -10.18
N LEU A 36 5.87 -6.90 -11.24
CA LEU A 36 4.76 -7.86 -11.31
C LEU A 36 5.00 -9.00 -10.30
N VAL A 37 4.89 -8.71 -9.01
CA VAL A 37 4.78 -9.75 -7.99
C VAL A 37 3.36 -10.29 -8.10
N ASP A 38 3.25 -11.31 -8.96
CA ASP A 38 2.15 -12.23 -9.14
C ASP A 38 0.75 -11.62 -9.05
N LYS A 39 0.11 -11.43 -10.20
CA LYS A 39 -1.31 -11.04 -10.37
C LYS A 39 -2.30 -11.73 -9.41
N ALA A 40 -1.93 -12.83 -8.75
CA ALA A 40 -2.76 -13.57 -7.79
C ALA A 40 -2.66 -13.10 -6.32
N LYS A 41 -1.64 -12.31 -5.93
CA LYS A 41 -1.51 -11.77 -4.56
C LYS A 41 -1.10 -10.30 -4.58
N SER A 42 -2.09 -9.42 -4.66
CA SER A 42 -1.93 -7.98 -4.40
C SER A 42 -1.12 -7.74 -3.12
N ILE A 43 -0.06 -6.92 -3.21
CA ILE A 43 0.73 -6.46 -2.06
C ILE A 43 -0.21 -5.76 -1.07
N LYS A 44 -1.23 -5.05 -1.57
CA LYS A 44 -2.31 -4.48 -0.77
C LYS A 44 -2.99 -5.49 0.15
N THR A 45 -3.25 -6.71 -0.32
CA THR A 45 -3.87 -7.76 0.52
C THR A 45 -2.96 -8.18 1.66
N VAL A 46 -1.65 -8.22 1.43
CA VAL A 46 -0.68 -8.54 2.48
C VAL A 46 -0.58 -7.39 3.48
N LEU A 47 -0.52 -6.14 3.01
CA LEU A 47 -0.50 -4.96 3.87
C LEU A 47 -1.80 -4.81 4.68
N MET A 48 -2.95 -5.17 4.11
CA MET A 48 -4.23 -5.20 4.83
C MET A 48 -4.21 -6.13 6.03
N GLN A 49 -3.39 -7.20 6.05
CA GLN A 49 -3.28 -8.05 7.24
C GLN A 49 -2.85 -7.24 8.46
N LEU A 50 -1.90 -6.32 8.28
CA LEU A 50 -1.43 -5.43 9.35
C LEU A 50 -2.56 -4.49 9.82
N PHE A 51 -3.37 -3.95 8.90
CA PHE A 51 -4.51 -3.10 9.28
C PHE A 51 -5.62 -3.88 10.01
N VAL A 52 -5.91 -5.11 9.56
CA VAL A 52 -6.89 -6.00 10.20
C VAL A 52 -6.45 -6.39 11.61
N GLU A 53 -5.16 -6.65 11.83
CA GLU A 53 -4.61 -6.88 13.18
C GLU A 53 -4.84 -5.69 14.12
N HIS A 54 -4.85 -4.47 13.58
CA HIS A 54 -5.16 -3.24 14.33
C HIS A 54 -6.66 -2.90 14.35
N GLY A 55 -7.52 -3.78 13.83
CA GLY A 55 -8.98 -3.60 13.80
C GLY A 55 -9.50 -2.69 12.69
N ASN A 56 -8.65 -2.29 11.74
CA ASN A 56 -9.05 -1.48 10.59
C ASN A 56 -9.28 -2.35 9.34
N THR A 57 -10.55 -2.58 9.01
CA THR A 57 -10.97 -3.34 7.83
C THR A 57 -11.49 -2.44 6.70
N ALA A 58 -11.65 -1.15 6.98
CA ALA A 58 -12.31 -0.18 6.10
C ALA A 58 -11.29 0.69 5.34
N VAL A 59 -10.19 0.09 4.86
CA VAL A 59 -9.21 0.83 4.03
C VAL A 59 -9.36 0.48 2.55
N GLU A 60 -9.75 1.50 1.80
CA GLU A 60 -9.94 1.47 0.36
C GLU A 60 -8.58 1.60 -0.36
N GLY A 61 -8.52 1.29 -1.65
CA GLY A 61 -7.30 1.49 -2.45
C GLY A 61 -7.03 0.40 -3.48
N VAL A 62 -6.17 0.72 -4.43
CA VAL A 62 -5.85 -0.13 -5.59
C VAL A 62 -4.34 -0.33 -5.71
N ASP A 63 -3.90 -1.53 -6.11
CA ASP A 63 -2.52 -1.75 -6.54
C ASP A 63 -2.34 -1.05 -7.90
N ASN A 64 -1.62 0.08 -7.93
CA ASN A 64 -1.38 0.82 -9.16
C ASN A 64 -0.09 0.31 -9.83
N MET A 65 -0.24 -0.58 -10.79
CA MET A 65 0.88 -1.14 -11.56
C MET A 65 1.27 -0.17 -12.69
N ASN A 66 2.07 0.86 -12.37
CA ASN A 66 2.49 1.84 -13.37
C ASN A 66 3.80 2.54 -12.97
N ALA A 67 4.88 1.78 -12.83
CA ALA A 67 6.14 2.36 -12.38
C ALA A 67 6.92 3.18 -13.42
N CYS A 68 6.51 3.18 -14.69
CA CYS A 68 7.11 4.06 -15.71
C CYS A 68 6.11 5.00 -16.42
N TYR A 69 4.81 4.94 -16.11
CA TYR A 69 3.79 5.84 -16.68
C TYR A 69 2.79 6.40 -15.64
N GLY A 70 2.96 6.07 -14.36
CA GLY A 70 2.07 6.50 -13.28
C GLY A 70 2.28 7.96 -12.85
N GLY A 71 3.47 8.53 -13.11
CA GLY A 71 3.77 9.93 -12.80
C GLY A 71 2.87 10.91 -13.55
N THR A 72 2.48 10.60 -14.79
CA THR A 72 1.59 11.47 -15.60
C THR A 72 0.12 11.28 -15.24
N ALA A 73 -0.31 10.04 -14.93
CA ALA A 73 -1.69 9.76 -14.56
C ALA A 73 -2.09 10.35 -13.18
N ALA A 74 -1.14 10.41 -12.23
CA ALA A 74 -1.38 11.01 -10.92
C ALA A 74 -1.59 12.53 -10.99
N ILE A 75 -0.89 13.24 -11.89
CA ILE A 75 -1.11 14.69 -12.09
C ILE A 75 -2.47 14.96 -12.75
N PHE A 76 -2.89 14.14 -13.73
CA PHE A 76 -4.19 14.35 -14.38
C PHE A 76 -5.39 14.12 -13.46
N ASN A 77 -5.25 13.31 -12.41
CA ASN A 77 -6.32 13.08 -11.44
C ASN A 77 -6.32 14.07 -10.26
N ALA A 78 -5.34 14.98 -10.18
CA ALA A 78 -5.23 16.01 -9.15
C ALA A 78 -5.75 17.38 -9.60
N ILE A 79 -6.19 17.51 -10.86
CA ILE A 79 -6.66 18.77 -11.47
C ILE A 79 -8.17 18.71 -11.79
N HIS A 80 -8.91 17.69 -11.32
CA HIS A 80 -10.38 17.67 -11.41
C HIS A 80 -11.02 17.47 -10.05
#